data_AF-A0A1H6KW43-F1
#
_entry.id   AF-A0A1H6KW43-F1
#
_cell.length_a   1.000
_cell.length_b   1.000
_cell.length_c   1.000
_cell.angle_alpha   90.00
_cell.angle_beta   90.00
_cell.angle_gamma   90.00
#
_symmetry.space_group_name_H-M   'P 1'
#
loop_
_entity.id
_entity.type
_entity.pdbx_description
1 polymer ?
#
loop_
_entity_poly.entity_id
_entity_poly.type
_entity_poly.pdbx_seq_one_letter_code
_entity_poly.pdbx_strand_id
1 'polypeptide(L)'
;MEKIHRVVNWAAQGLNGVSVSQVEINATLAFFDGIKTEDIHETIIKSAADLISTQTPDYQYLAARLAIFHLRKKSFKSFTPPPLFEHVSKLTALGIYDKDILDKYTQQEIEELDAHTDHERDMKFSYAAVKQLEGKYLVQNRTTGAIHESPQQLYMLVGMCLFQEYDPKVRLDIVKRFYDAVSNFKISLPTPIMAGVRTPTRQFSSCVLIETDDDLDSISAAAGAIVKYVSQRAGIGINAGKIRALGSPIRGGEAMHTGCIPFYKHFH
;
A
#
# COMPACT_ATOMS: atom_id res chain seq x y z
N MET A 1 -10.11 29.58 9.99
CA MET A 1 -8.88 29.62 10.80
C MET A 1 -8.99 28.81 12.08
N GLU A 2 -9.94 29.07 12.99
CA GLU A 2 -10.04 28.37 14.29
C GLU A 2 -10.11 26.82 14.19
N LYS A 3 -10.85 26.29 13.21
CA LYS A 3 -10.91 24.83 12.95
C LYS A 3 -9.56 24.25 12.53
N ILE A 4 -8.77 24.99 11.75
CA ILE A 4 -7.43 24.57 11.32
C ILE A 4 -6.52 24.51 12.53
N HIS A 5 -6.54 25.57 13.35
CA HIS A 5 -5.74 25.64 14.56
C HIS A 5 -5.98 24.47 15.50
N ARG A 6 -7.25 24.10 15.75
CA ARG A 6 -7.60 22.94 16.57
C ARG A 6 -7.01 21.63 16.04
N VAL A 7 -7.02 21.43 14.71
CA VAL A 7 -6.50 20.20 14.09
C VAL A 7 -4.97 20.16 14.12
N VAL A 8 -4.30 21.27 13.83
CA VAL A 8 -2.82 21.33 13.90
C VAL A 8 -2.33 21.18 15.34
N ASN A 9 -3.01 21.82 16.30
CA ASN A 9 -2.71 21.68 17.72
C ASN A 9 -2.93 20.23 18.20
N TRP A 10 -4.02 19.58 17.79
CA TRP A 10 -4.24 18.15 18.04
C TRP A 10 -3.09 17.30 17.48
N ALA A 11 -2.68 17.53 16.23
CA ALA A 11 -1.59 16.78 15.61
C ALA A 11 -0.24 17.01 16.33
N ALA A 12 -0.04 18.16 16.96
CA ALA A 12 1.16 18.52 17.70
C ALA A 12 1.24 17.94 19.14
N GLN A 13 0.16 17.34 19.66
CA GLN A 13 0.12 16.86 21.03
C GLN A 13 1.23 15.83 21.33
N GLY A 14 2.03 16.10 22.37
CA GLY A 14 3.12 15.23 22.82
C GLY A 14 4.37 15.23 21.92
N LEU A 15 4.47 16.15 20.95
CA LEU A 15 5.63 16.31 20.08
C LEU A 15 6.55 17.43 20.60
N ASN A 16 7.86 17.28 20.41
CA ASN A 16 8.88 18.22 20.87
C ASN A 16 9.46 19.01 19.69
N GLY A 17 9.75 20.30 19.91
CA GLY A 17 10.41 21.14 18.89
C GLY A 17 9.55 21.44 17.66
N VAL A 18 8.23 21.25 17.74
CA VAL A 18 7.27 21.63 16.69
C VAL A 18 6.57 22.95 17.04
N SER A 19 6.31 23.77 16.03
CA SER A 19 5.61 25.05 16.18
C SER A 19 4.33 25.06 15.35
N VAL A 20 3.19 25.04 16.03
CA VAL A 20 1.85 25.13 15.41
C VAL A 20 1.73 26.41 14.58
N SER A 21 2.18 27.54 15.14
CA SER A 21 2.13 28.84 14.48
C SER A 21 2.96 28.87 13.20
N GLN A 22 4.13 28.22 13.18
CA GLN A 22 4.98 28.20 11.98
C GLN A 22 4.30 27.45 10.83
N VAL A 23 3.66 26.31 11.12
CA VAL A 23 2.88 25.55 10.13
C VAL A 23 1.71 26.38 9.60
N GLU A 24 0.99 27.07 10.47
CA GLU A 24 -0.16 27.88 10.09
C GLU A 24 0.24 29.09 9.23
N ILE A 25 1.30 29.81 9.60
CA ILE A 25 1.80 30.95 8.84
C ILE A 25 2.21 30.51 7.43
N ASN A 26 3.03 29.47 7.33
CA ASN A 26 3.50 28.95 6.05
C ASN A 26 2.34 28.47 5.16
N ALA A 27 1.34 27.79 5.73
CA ALA A 27 0.17 27.34 4.98
C ALA A 27 -0.75 28.50 4.55
N THR A 28 -0.95 29.50 5.40
CA THR A 28 -1.87 30.62 5.14
C THR A 28 -1.39 31.49 3.98
N LEU A 29 -0.08 31.57 3.73
CA LEU A 29 0.49 32.27 2.57
C LEU A 29 0.03 31.71 1.22
N ALA A 30 -0.38 30.43 1.18
CA ALA A 30 -0.87 29.77 -0.02
C ALA A 30 -2.41 29.76 -0.13
N PHE A 31 -3.14 30.29 0.86
CA PHE A 31 -4.59 30.35 0.82
C PHE A 31 -5.10 31.53 0.00
N PHE A 32 -6.15 31.30 -0.78
CA PHE A 32 -6.84 32.30 -1.59
C PHE A 32 -8.36 32.10 -1.49
N ASP A 33 -9.13 33.12 -1.85
CA ASP A 33 -10.58 33.05 -1.79
C ASP A 33 -11.14 32.01 -2.77
N GLY A 34 -12.06 31.16 -2.31
CA GLY A 34 -12.58 30.03 -3.08
C GLY A 34 -11.72 28.76 -3.11
N ILE A 35 -10.63 28.68 -2.34
CA ILE A 35 -9.82 27.45 -2.21
C ILE A 35 -10.66 26.27 -1.67
N LYS A 36 -10.48 25.08 -2.24
CA LYS A 36 -11.19 23.87 -1.79
C LYS A 36 -10.67 23.42 -0.44
N THR A 37 -11.55 22.85 0.39
CA THR A 37 -11.15 22.31 1.71
C THR A 37 -10.10 21.20 1.61
N GLU A 38 -10.10 20.43 0.52
CA GLU A 38 -9.09 19.39 0.29
C GLU A 38 -7.70 20.00 0.09
N ASP A 39 -7.61 21.08 -0.70
CA ASP A 39 -6.35 21.80 -0.96
C ASP A 39 -5.83 22.50 0.29
N ILE A 40 -6.72 22.98 1.18
CA ILE A 40 -6.34 23.50 2.50
C ILE A 40 -5.61 22.42 3.31
N HIS A 41 -6.17 21.21 3.39
CA HIS A 41 -5.56 20.11 4.13
C HIS A 41 -4.20 19.72 3.55
N GLU A 42 -4.09 19.60 2.23
CA GLU A 42 -2.84 19.25 1.56
C GLU A 42 -1.75 20.30 1.75
N THR A 43 -2.13 21.59 1.72
CA THR A 43 -1.21 22.70 1.98
C THR A 43 -0.66 22.68 3.40
N ILE A 44 -1.50 22.42 4.40
CA ILE A 44 -1.06 22.33 5.81
C ILE A 44 -0.15 21.11 6.01
N ILE A 45 -0.51 19.97 5.42
CA ILE A 45 0.33 18.75 5.46
C ILE A 45 1.70 19.03 4.86
N LYS A 46 1.74 19.67 3.68
CA LYS A 46 2.99 20.03 3.02
C LYS A 46 3.81 21.01 3.85
N SER A 47 3.18 22.04 4.40
CA SER A 47 3.84 22.99 5.28
C SER A 47 4.48 22.34 6.50
N ALA A 48 3.85 21.31 7.08
CA ALA A 48 4.43 20.54 8.17
C ALA A 48 5.57 19.64 7.70
N ALA A 49 5.42 19.01 6.52
CA ALA A 49 6.42 18.12 5.96
C ALA A 49 7.72 18.84 5.55
N ASP A 50 7.60 20.06 5.02
CA ASP A 50 8.76 20.87 4.60
C ASP A 50 9.61 21.34 5.79
N LEU A 51 9.08 21.28 7.02
CA LEU A 51 9.78 21.61 8.28
C LEU A 51 10.50 20.40 8.91
N ILE A 52 10.42 19.22 8.29
CA ILE A 52 11.13 18.03 8.75
C ILE A 52 12.63 18.25 8.56
N SER A 53 13.38 18.22 9.66
CA SER A 53 14.83 18.37 9.65
C SER A 53 15.47 17.47 10.70
N THR A 54 16.79 17.34 10.65
CA THR A 54 17.56 16.65 11.69
C THR A 54 17.46 17.33 13.07
N GLN A 55 17.19 18.64 13.11
CA GLN A 55 17.04 19.43 14.34
C GLN A 55 15.62 19.32 14.91
N THR A 56 14.62 19.12 14.05
CA THR A 56 13.20 19.09 14.40
C THR A 56 12.52 17.84 13.79
N PRO A 57 12.93 16.63 14.21
CA PRO A 57 12.46 15.39 13.58
C PRO A 57 10.97 15.11 13.83
N ASP A 58 10.38 15.64 14.89
CA ASP A 58 8.98 15.36 15.27
C ASP A 58 7.96 15.96 14.31
N TYR A 59 8.36 16.89 13.43
CA TYR A 59 7.51 17.31 12.30
C TYR A 59 7.10 16.14 11.41
N GLN A 60 7.86 15.04 11.38
CA GLN A 60 7.48 13.84 10.64
C GLN A 60 6.19 13.21 11.19
N TYR A 61 5.96 13.28 12.51
CA TYR A 61 4.75 12.77 13.15
C TYR A 61 3.62 13.78 13.03
N LEU A 62 3.91 15.09 13.15
CA LEU A 62 2.92 16.14 12.95
C LEU A 62 2.33 16.05 11.54
N ALA A 63 3.18 15.99 10.52
CA ALA A 63 2.75 15.85 9.13
C ALA A 63 2.04 14.52 8.87
N ALA A 64 2.48 13.42 9.50
CA ALA A 64 1.80 12.12 9.42
C ALA A 64 0.38 12.16 9.99
N ARG A 65 0.19 12.71 11.20
CA ARG A 65 -1.11 12.79 11.86
C ARG A 65 -2.10 13.65 11.07
N LEU A 66 -1.63 14.76 10.50
CA LEU A 66 -2.42 15.57 9.56
C LEU A 66 -2.79 14.80 8.29
N ALA A 67 -1.85 14.03 7.74
CA ALA A 67 -2.09 13.19 6.57
C ALA A 67 -3.09 12.07 6.85
N ILE A 68 -3.02 11.41 8.01
CA ILE A 68 -4.02 10.41 8.43
C ILE A 68 -5.39 11.06 8.62
N PHE A 69 -5.46 12.22 9.26
CA PHE A 69 -6.71 12.95 9.43
C PHE A 69 -7.39 13.25 8.08
N HIS A 70 -6.61 13.73 7.10
CA HIS A 70 -7.08 13.96 5.74
C HIS A 70 -7.51 12.66 5.05
N LEU A 71 -6.71 11.60 5.19
CA LEU A 71 -6.99 10.28 4.62
C LEU A 71 -8.31 9.69 5.12
N ARG A 72 -8.57 9.77 6.42
CA ARG A 72 -9.83 9.28 7.00
C ARG A 72 -11.03 10.10 6.53
N LYS A 73 -10.89 11.43 6.43
CA LYS A 73 -11.92 12.26 5.80
C LYS A 73 -12.16 11.92 4.33
N LYS A 74 -11.11 11.66 3.55
CA LYS A 74 -11.25 11.21 2.15
C LYS A 74 -12.00 9.88 2.07
N SER A 75 -11.64 8.92 2.93
CA SER A 75 -12.15 7.54 2.88
C SER A 75 -13.55 7.36 3.48
N PHE A 76 -13.82 7.99 4.63
CA PHE A 76 -15.05 7.75 5.41
C PHE A 76 -15.93 8.98 5.60
N LYS A 77 -15.47 10.16 5.17
CA LYS A 77 -16.11 11.46 5.50
C LYS A 77 -16.17 11.76 7.01
N SER A 78 -15.47 10.95 7.82
CA SER A 78 -15.35 11.05 9.27
C SER A 78 -13.91 10.75 9.69
N PHE A 79 -13.51 11.20 10.88
CA PHE A 79 -12.24 10.79 11.48
C PHE A 79 -12.33 9.38 12.10
N THR A 80 -13.50 9.00 12.60
CA THR A 80 -13.74 7.66 13.14
C THR A 80 -14.07 6.72 11.99
N PRO A 81 -13.32 5.61 11.80
CA PRO A 81 -13.65 4.59 10.83
C PRO A 81 -15.02 3.95 11.13
N PRO A 82 -15.75 3.49 10.10
CA PRO A 82 -16.99 2.75 10.31
C PRO A 82 -16.70 1.38 10.93
N PRO A 83 -17.70 0.73 11.57
CA PRO A 83 -17.59 -0.65 12.03
C PRO A 83 -17.05 -1.57 10.93
N LEU A 84 -16.13 -2.46 11.28
CA LEU A 84 -15.41 -3.28 10.31
C LEU A 84 -16.36 -4.15 9.49
N PHE A 85 -17.40 -4.73 10.10
CA PHE A 85 -18.37 -5.57 9.41
C PHE A 85 -19.13 -4.81 8.31
N GLU A 86 -19.64 -3.61 8.60
CA GLU A 86 -20.32 -2.76 7.63
C GLU A 86 -19.37 -2.35 6.50
N HIS A 87 -18.12 -2.04 6.87
CA HIS A 87 -17.09 -1.65 5.92
C HIS A 87 -16.75 -2.76 4.94
N VAL A 88 -16.48 -3.97 5.45
CA VAL A 88 -16.19 -5.16 4.65
C VAL A 88 -17.39 -5.49 3.76
N SER A 89 -18.61 -5.53 4.33
CA SER A 89 -19.85 -5.81 3.59
C SER A 89 -20.07 -4.86 2.41
N LYS A 90 -19.82 -3.56 2.62
CA LYS A 90 -19.91 -2.57 1.55
C LYS A 90 -18.85 -2.81 0.46
N LEU A 91 -17.59 -3.02 0.84
CA LEU A 91 -16.50 -3.16 -0.12
C LEU A 91 -16.50 -4.50 -0.86
N THR A 92 -17.01 -5.58 -0.27
CA THR A 92 -17.22 -6.86 -0.97
C THR A 92 -18.39 -6.77 -1.96
N ALA A 93 -19.48 -6.06 -1.59
CA ALA A 93 -20.60 -5.80 -2.51
C ALA A 93 -20.17 -4.99 -3.74
N LEU A 94 -19.21 -4.07 -3.58
CA LEU A 94 -18.60 -3.30 -4.66
C LEU A 94 -17.50 -4.06 -5.43
N GLY A 95 -17.17 -5.30 -5.04
CA GLY A 95 -16.09 -6.10 -5.65
C GLY A 95 -14.68 -5.57 -5.40
N ILE A 96 -14.51 -4.68 -4.41
CA ILE A 96 -13.23 -4.08 -4.03
C ILE A 96 -12.47 -5.01 -3.09
N TYR A 97 -13.18 -5.60 -2.12
CA TYR A 97 -12.66 -6.67 -1.27
C TYR A 97 -13.12 -8.04 -1.75
N ASP A 98 -12.36 -9.06 -1.38
CA ASP A 98 -12.70 -10.44 -1.69
C ASP A 98 -13.91 -10.90 -0.86
N LYS A 99 -14.85 -11.60 -1.51
CA LYS A 99 -16.08 -12.10 -0.88
C LYS A 99 -15.80 -13.20 0.13
N ASP A 100 -14.69 -13.93 -0.05
CA ASP A 100 -14.26 -15.01 0.86
C ASP A 100 -14.17 -14.52 2.32
N ILE A 101 -13.91 -13.24 2.55
CA ILE A 101 -13.83 -12.68 3.91
C ILE A 101 -15.16 -12.91 4.67
N LEU A 102 -16.30 -12.67 4.02
CA LEU A 102 -17.62 -12.84 4.64
C LEU A 102 -18.10 -14.29 4.63
N ASP A 103 -17.55 -15.12 3.74
CA ASP A 103 -17.83 -16.56 3.73
C ASP A 103 -17.05 -17.30 4.84
N LYS A 104 -15.87 -16.78 5.21
CA LYS A 104 -14.97 -17.40 6.19
C LYS A 104 -15.16 -16.87 7.61
N TYR A 105 -15.63 -15.63 7.78
CA TYR A 105 -15.83 -15.01 9.09
C TYR A 105 -17.29 -14.61 9.28
N THR A 106 -17.85 -14.98 10.42
CA THR A 106 -19.17 -14.54 10.85
C THR A 106 -19.13 -13.06 11.29
N GLN A 107 -20.29 -12.41 11.33
CA GLN A 107 -20.40 -11.03 11.83
C GLN A 107 -19.82 -10.89 13.26
N GLN A 108 -20.13 -11.83 14.15
CA GLN A 108 -19.64 -11.81 15.54
C GLN A 108 -18.11 -11.89 15.62
N GLU A 109 -17.48 -12.71 14.77
CA GLU A 109 -16.03 -12.80 14.71
C GLU A 109 -15.40 -11.50 14.19
N ILE A 110 -16.01 -10.88 13.18
CA ILE A 110 -15.54 -9.59 12.64
C ILE A 110 -15.68 -8.49 13.69
N GLU A 111 -16.78 -8.45 14.44
CA GLU A 111 -16.99 -7.52 15.55
C GLU A 111 -15.98 -7.74 16.69
N GLU A 112 -15.64 -8.99 17.00
CA GLU A 112 -14.59 -9.32 17.98
C GLU A 112 -13.21 -8.82 17.55
N LEU A 113 -12.88 -8.95 16.27
CA LEU A 113 -11.63 -8.45 15.70
C LEU A 113 -11.62 -6.92 15.59
N ASP A 114 -12.75 -6.31 15.27
CA ASP A 114 -12.92 -4.85 15.27
C ASP A 114 -12.67 -4.27 16.66
N ALA A 115 -13.22 -4.89 17.70
CA ALA A 115 -12.98 -4.50 19.09
C ALA A 115 -11.51 -4.60 19.52
N HIS A 116 -10.73 -5.48 18.89
CA HIS A 116 -9.27 -5.59 19.12
C HIS A 116 -8.46 -4.57 18.29
N THR A 117 -9.08 -3.97 17.28
CA THR A 117 -8.41 -3.02 16.38
C THR A 117 -8.20 -1.67 17.07
N ASP A 118 -6.95 -1.24 17.14
CA ASP A 118 -6.56 0.02 17.78
C ASP A 118 -6.22 1.07 16.72
N HIS A 119 -7.21 1.90 16.41
CA HIS A 119 -7.13 2.98 15.44
C HIS A 119 -6.17 4.11 15.83
N GLU A 120 -5.74 4.22 17.09
CA GLU A 120 -4.75 5.21 17.51
C GLU A 120 -3.34 4.83 17.06
N ARG A 121 -3.10 3.58 16.66
CA ARG A 121 -1.81 3.14 16.07
C ARG A 121 -1.49 3.87 14.77
N ASP A 122 -2.49 4.41 14.06
CA ASP A 122 -2.25 5.28 12.91
C ASP A 122 -1.44 6.53 13.27
N MET A 123 -1.50 7.00 14.52
CA MET A 123 -0.76 8.18 14.98
C MET A 123 0.75 7.92 15.21
N LYS A 124 1.18 6.65 15.12
CA LYS A 124 2.58 6.22 15.27
C LYS A 124 3.36 6.26 13.96
N PHE A 125 2.71 6.46 12.81
CA PHE A 125 3.40 6.53 11.53
C PHE A 125 4.21 7.81 11.37
N SER A 126 5.33 7.72 10.65
CA SER A 126 6.01 8.89 10.11
C SER A 126 5.38 9.33 8.79
N TYR A 127 5.64 10.58 8.37
CA TYR A 127 5.04 11.15 7.17
C TYR A 127 5.34 10.32 5.91
N ALA A 128 6.59 9.87 5.77
CA ALA A 128 6.99 9.01 4.65
C ALA A 128 6.21 7.68 4.64
N ALA A 129 5.94 7.09 5.81
CA ALA A 129 5.14 5.86 5.90
C ALA A 129 3.69 6.09 5.46
N VAL A 130 3.06 7.20 5.88
CA VAL A 130 1.70 7.56 5.44
C VAL A 130 1.67 7.77 3.92
N LYS A 131 2.70 8.35 3.33
CA LYS A 131 2.80 8.50 1.86
C LYS A 131 2.99 7.18 1.12
N GLN A 132 3.70 6.20 1.68
CA GLN A 132 3.73 4.85 1.10
C GLN A 132 2.35 4.16 1.21
N LEU A 133 1.66 4.31 2.35
CA LEU A 133 0.33 3.77 2.55
C LEU A 133 -0.66 4.35 1.54
N GLU A 134 -0.75 5.68 1.45
CA GLU A 134 -1.58 6.42 0.50
C GLU A 134 -1.21 6.08 -0.95
N GLY A 135 0.08 6.05 -1.29
CA GLY A 135 0.52 5.88 -2.66
C GLY A 135 0.45 4.46 -3.18
N LYS A 136 0.65 3.43 -2.34
CA LYS A 136 0.88 2.05 -2.82
C LYS A 136 0.04 0.99 -2.13
N TYR A 137 -0.23 1.11 -0.82
CA TYR A 137 -0.73 -0.02 -0.03
C TYR A 137 -2.23 0.02 0.22
N LEU A 138 -2.80 1.20 0.43
CA LEU A 138 -4.23 1.30 0.67
C LEU A 138 -5.02 1.04 -0.61
N VAL A 139 -6.10 0.28 -0.46
CA VAL A 139 -7.04 -0.01 -1.54
C VAL A 139 -7.69 1.30 -1.98
N GLN A 140 -7.54 1.57 -3.27
CA GLN A 140 -7.91 2.84 -3.87
C GLN A 140 -8.27 2.66 -5.34
N ASN A 141 -9.14 3.51 -5.83
CA ASN A 141 -9.38 3.65 -7.26
C ASN A 141 -8.27 4.52 -7.86
N ARG A 142 -7.43 3.90 -8.70
CA ARG A 142 -6.26 4.57 -9.31
C ARG A 142 -6.62 5.63 -10.35
N THR A 143 -7.84 5.61 -10.88
CA THR A 143 -8.33 6.58 -11.87
C THR A 143 -8.97 7.78 -11.19
N THR A 144 -9.77 7.56 -10.14
CA THR A 144 -10.48 8.65 -9.44
C THR A 144 -9.71 9.20 -8.25
N GLY A 145 -8.69 8.49 -7.76
CA GLY A 145 -7.95 8.84 -6.55
C GLY A 145 -8.71 8.56 -5.26
N ALA A 146 -9.87 7.90 -5.32
CA ALA A 146 -10.65 7.56 -4.13
C ALA A 146 -9.93 6.50 -3.29
N ILE A 147 -9.66 6.80 -2.02
CA ILE A 147 -9.11 5.86 -1.04
C ILE A 147 -10.28 5.22 -0.30
N HIS A 148 -10.24 3.91 -0.11
CA HIS A 148 -11.38 3.15 0.42
C HIS A 148 -11.23 2.71 1.86
N GLU A 149 -10.04 2.77 2.46
CA GLU A 149 -9.77 2.15 3.76
C GLU A 149 -8.70 2.92 4.57
N SER A 150 -8.52 2.50 5.83
CA SER A 150 -7.48 3.01 6.73
C SER A 150 -6.34 1.99 6.95
N PRO A 151 -5.17 2.40 7.45
CA PRO A 151 -4.06 1.48 7.70
C PRO A 151 -4.39 0.36 8.70
N GLN A 152 -5.19 0.62 9.74
CA GLN A 152 -5.57 -0.45 10.67
C GLN A 152 -6.50 -1.48 10.05
N GLN A 153 -7.47 -1.05 9.23
CA GLN A 153 -8.31 -1.99 8.48
C GLN A 153 -7.47 -2.84 7.52
N LEU A 154 -6.46 -2.24 6.87
CA LEU A 154 -5.48 -2.99 6.07
C LEU A 154 -4.81 -4.08 6.91
N TYR A 155 -4.24 -3.75 8.07
CA TYR A 155 -3.52 -4.75 8.88
C TYR A 155 -4.42 -5.86 9.40
N MET A 156 -5.62 -5.50 9.90
CA MET A 156 -6.57 -6.49 10.41
C MET A 156 -7.02 -7.43 9.31
N LEU A 157 -7.40 -6.90 8.14
CA LEU A 157 -7.88 -7.70 7.02
C LEU A 157 -6.78 -8.55 6.38
N VAL A 158 -5.52 -8.10 6.38
CA VAL A 158 -4.40 -8.94 5.97
C VAL A 158 -4.28 -10.15 6.90
N GLY A 159 -4.35 -9.94 8.22
CA GLY A 159 -4.37 -11.05 9.18
C GLY A 159 -5.53 -12.01 8.94
N MET A 160 -6.75 -11.46 8.80
CA MET A 160 -7.95 -12.24 8.54
C MET A 160 -7.79 -13.15 7.31
N CYS A 161 -7.36 -12.60 6.17
CA CYS A 161 -7.21 -13.38 4.95
C CYS A 161 -6.08 -14.41 5.02
N LEU A 162 -4.93 -14.09 5.63
CA LEU A 162 -3.80 -15.02 5.70
C LEU A 162 -4.11 -16.25 6.56
N PHE A 163 -4.94 -16.10 7.60
CA PHE A 163 -5.28 -17.17 8.54
C PHE A 163 -6.71 -17.69 8.36
N GLN A 164 -7.41 -17.33 7.28
CA GLN A 164 -8.85 -17.63 7.11
C GLN A 164 -9.19 -19.13 7.13
N GLU A 165 -8.25 -19.99 6.73
CA GLU A 165 -8.42 -21.46 6.69
C GLU A 165 -8.05 -22.17 8.01
N TYR A 166 -7.60 -21.44 9.04
CA TYR A 166 -7.30 -22.03 10.34
C TYR A 166 -8.58 -22.42 11.08
N ASP A 167 -8.47 -23.40 12.00
CA ASP A 167 -9.60 -23.81 12.85
C ASP A 167 -10.16 -22.59 13.61
N PRO A 168 -11.48 -22.33 13.56
CA PRO A 168 -12.09 -21.15 14.17
C PRO A 168 -11.74 -20.95 15.66
N LYS A 169 -11.50 -22.02 16.42
CA LYS A 169 -11.14 -21.94 17.85
C LYS A 169 -9.79 -21.28 18.11
N VAL A 170 -8.86 -21.36 17.16
CA VAL A 170 -7.51 -20.78 17.28
C VAL A 170 -7.28 -19.60 16.33
N ARG A 171 -8.07 -19.51 15.25
CA ARG A 171 -7.93 -18.51 14.20
C ARG A 171 -7.95 -17.08 14.73
N LEU A 172 -8.91 -16.72 15.59
CA LEU A 172 -9.05 -15.35 16.09
C LEU A 172 -7.85 -14.91 16.93
N ASP A 173 -7.31 -15.78 17.79
CA ASP A 173 -6.09 -15.50 18.56
C ASP A 173 -4.91 -15.22 17.64
N ILE A 174 -4.73 -16.05 16.61
CA ILE A 174 -3.64 -15.90 15.65
C ILE A 174 -3.78 -14.59 14.86
N VAL A 175 -4.99 -14.26 14.38
CA VAL A 175 -5.26 -12.99 13.70
C VAL A 175 -4.94 -11.80 14.59
N LYS A 176 -5.37 -11.81 15.86
CA LYS A 176 -5.10 -10.74 16.84
C LYS A 176 -3.60 -10.56 17.09
N ARG A 177 -2.87 -11.67 17.33
CA ARG A 177 -1.42 -11.64 17.55
C ARG A 177 -0.66 -11.17 16.31
N PHE A 178 -1.10 -11.60 15.12
CA PHE A 178 -0.52 -11.14 13.88
C PHE A 178 -0.77 -9.64 13.67
N TYR A 179 -2.01 -9.18 13.85
CA TYR A 179 -2.38 -7.76 13.80
C TYR A 179 -1.49 -6.95 14.75
N ASP A 180 -1.31 -7.39 16.00
CA ASP A 180 -0.47 -6.71 16.97
C ASP A 180 1.00 -6.66 16.56
N ALA A 181 1.51 -7.71 15.90
CA ALA A 181 2.87 -7.73 15.40
C ALA A 181 3.07 -6.73 14.25
N VAL A 182 2.19 -6.72 13.25
CA VAL A 182 2.35 -5.88 12.05
C VAL A 182 2.01 -4.42 12.30
N SER A 183 0.95 -4.15 13.08
CA SER A 183 0.51 -2.76 13.38
C SER A 183 1.41 -2.05 14.42
N ASN A 184 2.21 -2.79 15.19
CA ASN A 184 3.29 -2.23 16.02
C ASN A 184 4.68 -2.40 15.37
N PHE A 185 4.73 -2.65 14.06
CA PHE A 185 5.96 -2.66 13.25
C PHE A 185 7.00 -3.71 13.67
N LYS A 186 6.60 -4.77 14.39
CA LYS A 186 7.48 -5.89 14.74
C LYS A 186 7.76 -6.79 13.53
N ILE A 187 6.83 -6.83 12.58
CA ILE A 187 6.95 -7.57 11.32
C ILE A 187 6.62 -6.62 10.18
N SER A 188 7.52 -6.54 9.19
CA SER A 188 7.28 -5.81 7.94
C SER A 188 6.78 -6.79 6.88
N LEU A 189 5.78 -6.35 6.10
CA LEU A 189 5.20 -7.15 5.03
C LEU A 189 5.58 -6.58 3.65
N PRO A 190 5.88 -7.44 2.66
CA PRO A 190 6.10 -7.01 1.28
C PRO A 190 4.92 -6.25 0.67
N THR A 191 5.23 -5.38 -0.29
CA THR A 191 4.24 -4.54 -1.01
C THR A 191 3.05 -5.33 -1.59
N PRO A 192 3.23 -6.48 -2.28
CA PRO A 192 2.09 -7.21 -2.84
C PRO A 192 1.14 -7.74 -1.77
N ILE A 193 1.67 -8.09 -0.59
CA ILE A 193 0.87 -8.55 0.55
C ILE A 193 0.06 -7.37 1.12
N MET A 194 0.74 -6.27 1.42
CA MET A 194 0.11 -5.04 1.96
C MET A 194 -0.99 -4.49 1.04
N ALA A 195 -0.76 -4.51 -0.28
CA ALA A 195 -1.67 -3.93 -1.26
C ALA A 195 -2.78 -4.88 -1.74
N GLY A 196 -2.57 -6.20 -1.65
CA GLY A 196 -3.39 -7.17 -2.41
C GLY A 196 -4.21 -8.17 -1.60
N VAL A 197 -3.76 -8.59 -0.42
CA VAL A 197 -4.25 -9.83 0.23
C VAL A 197 -5.75 -9.86 0.54
N ARG A 198 -6.37 -8.71 0.78
CA ARG A 198 -7.82 -8.57 1.04
C ARG A 198 -8.66 -8.27 -0.20
N THR A 199 -8.03 -8.15 -1.37
CA THR A 199 -8.68 -7.86 -2.65
C THR A 199 -8.89 -9.14 -3.46
N PRO A 200 -9.73 -9.14 -4.51
CA PRO A 200 -9.91 -10.30 -5.39
C PRO A 200 -8.64 -10.79 -6.10
N THR A 201 -7.57 -10.00 -6.10
CA THR A 201 -6.30 -10.41 -6.70
C THR A 201 -5.58 -11.40 -5.78
N ARG A 202 -5.38 -12.63 -6.25
CA ARG A 202 -4.67 -13.70 -5.51
C ARG A 202 -3.19 -13.85 -5.92
N GLN A 203 -2.55 -12.78 -6.37
CA GLN A 203 -1.12 -12.78 -6.68
C GLN A 203 -0.34 -11.87 -5.72
N PHE A 204 0.56 -12.48 -4.94
CA PHE A 204 1.38 -11.83 -3.92
C PHE A 204 2.89 -12.04 -4.11
N SER A 205 3.30 -12.76 -5.17
CA SER A 205 4.71 -12.97 -5.52
C SER A 205 5.36 -11.66 -5.91
N SER A 206 6.43 -11.29 -5.18
CA SER A 206 7.21 -10.08 -5.48
C SER A 206 8.29 -10.33 -6.53
N CYS A 207 8.81 -11.55 -6.62
CA CYS A 207 9.93 -11.91 -7.48
C CYS A 207 9.62 -13.19 -8.26
N VAL A 208 9.93 -13.21 -9.55
CA VAL A 208 9.79 -14.39 -10.42
C VAL A 208 11.12 -14.63 -11.13
N LEU A 209 11.60 -15.87 -11.10
CA LEU A 209 12.78 -16.29 -11.83
C LEU A 209 12.35 -17.02 -13.10
N ILE A 210 12.87 -16.58 -14.24
CA ILE A 210 12.59 -17.16 -15.56
C ILE A 210 13.92 -17.58 -16.17
N GLU A 211 14.01 -18.81 -16.63
CA GLU A 211 15.15 -19.31 -17.41
C GLU A 211 14.68 -19.56 -18.84
N THR A 212 15.51 -19.16 -19.81
CA THR A 212 15.28 -19.45 -21.23
C THR A 212 16.39 -20.33 -21.78
N ASP A 213 16.00 -21.30 -22.59
CA ASP A 213 16.91 -22.11 -23.39
C ASP A 213 17.25 -21.41 -24.72
N ASP A 214 18.11 -22.05 -25.50
CA ASP A 214 18.68 -21.55 -26.76
C ASP A 214 17.84 -21.95 -27.98
N ASP A 215 16.55 -21.65 -27.92
CA ASP A 215 15.58 -21.84 -28.99
C ASP A 215 14.47 -20.77 -28.97
N LEU A 216 13.83 -20.55 -30.12
CA LEU A 216 12.85 -19.49 -30.28
C LEU A 216 11.56 -19.72 -29.47
N ASP A 217 11.19 -20.97 -29.20
CA ASP A 217 9.97 -21.29 -28.45
C ASP A 217 10.18 -20.94 -26.97
N SER A 218 11.34 -21.29 -26.41
CA SER A 218 11.74 -20.95 -25.04
C SER A 218 11.88 -19.43 -24.85
N ILE A 219 12.50 -18.73 -25.81
CA ILE A 219 12.61 -17.27 -25.81
C ILE A 219 11.22 -16.62 -25.84
N SER A 220 10.31 -17.12 -26.69
CA SER A 220 8.94 -16.60 -26.78
C SER A 220 8.13 -16.86 -25.52
N ALA A 221 8.30 -18.05 -24.91
CA ALA A 221 7.67 -18.41 -23.66
C ALA A 221 8.14 -17.51 -22.50
N ALA A 222 9.45 -17.26 -22.43
CA ALA A 222 10.04 -16.34 -21.45
C ALA A 222 9.48 -14.92 -21.61
N ALA A 223 9.43 -14.38 -22.83
CA ALA A 223 8.83 -13.08 -23.11
C ALA A 223 7.34 -13.02 -22.68
N GLY A 224 6.55 -14.04 -23.02
CA GLY A 224 5.16 -14.14 -22.62
C GLY A 224 4.96 -14.21 -21.10
N ALA A 225 5.84 -14.92 -20.39
CA ALA A 225 5.82 -14.99 -18.94
C ALA A 225 6.18 -13.64 -18.28
N ILE A 226 7.17 -12.93 -18.82
CA ILE A 226 7.54 -11.57 -18.36
C ILE A 226 6.33 -10.64 -18.43
N VAL A 227 5.66 -10.57 -19.59
CA VAL A 227 4.50 -9.68 -19.78
C VAL A 227 3.40 -9.99 -18.76
N LYS A 228 3.09 -11.27 -18.55
CA LYS A 228 2.09 -11.69 -17.55
C LYS A 228 2.48 -11.26 -16.14
N TYR A 229 3.69 -11.56 -15.70
CA TYR A 229 4.10 -11.29 -14.31
C TYR A 229 4.37 -9.81 -14.03
N VAL A 230 4.86 -9.04 -15.00
CA VAL A 230 5.00 -7.57 -14.88
C VAL A 230 3.64 -6.90 -14.77
N SER A 231 2.64 -7.34 -15.54
CA SER A 231 1.25 -6.84 -15.39
C SER A 231 0.67 -7.09 -14.00
N GLN A 232 1.21 -8.08 -13.28
CA GLN A 232 0.85 -8.45 -11.91
C GLN A 232 1.83 -7.89 -10.86
N ARG A 233 2.68 -6.92 -11.23
CA ARG A 233 3.61 -6.19 -10.36
C ARG A 233 4.74 -7.02 -9.75
N ALA A 234 5.10 -8.15 -10.35
CA ALA A 234 6.29 -8.90 -9.95
C ALA A 234 7.56 -8.33 -10.60
N GLY A 235 8.66 -8.32 -9.84
CA GLY A 235 10.00 -8.13 -10.39
C GLY A 235 10.50 -9.43 -11.02
N ILE A 236 11.24 -9.32 -12.13
CA ILE A 236 11.69 -10.49 -12.90
C ILE A 236 13.21 -10.61 -12.85
N GLY A 237 13.70 -11.80 -12.54
CA GLY A 237 15.08 -12.21 -12.81
C GLY A 237 15.11 -13.17 -14.00
N ILE A 238 15.85 -12.85 -15.06
CA ILE A 238 15.91 -13.65 -16.27
C ILE A 238 17.31 -14.24 -16.42
N ASN A 239 17.40 -15.57 -16.46
CA ASN A 239 18.60 -16.27 -16.88
C ASN A 239 18.52 -16.56 -18.38
N ALA A 240 19.25 -15.78 -19.18
CA ALA A 240 19.36 -15.93 -20.63
C ALA A 240 20.77 -16.37 -21.07
N GLY A 241 21.56 -16.95 -20.16
CA GLY A 241 22.96 -17.30 -20.39
C GLY A 241 23.18 -18.44 -21.40
N LYS A 242 22.13 -19.22 -21.72
CA LYS A 242 22.19 -20.31 -22.70
C LYS A 242 22.12 -19.83 -24.15
N ILE A 243 21.57 -18.63 -24.41
CA ILE A 243 21.40 -18.11 -25.78
C ILE A 243 22.76 -17.99 -26.46
N ARG A 244 22.90 -18.62 -27.63
CA ARG A 244 24.18 -18.71 -28.36
C ARG A 244 24.69 -17.35 -28.84
N ALA A 245 26.01 -17.25 -28.97
CA ALA A 245 26.69 -16.02 -29.36
C ALA A 245 26.40 -15.58 -30.82
N LEU A 246 26.69 -14.31 -31.11
CA LEU A 246 26.70 -13.74 -32.46
C LEU A 246 27.62 -14.56 -33.39
N GLY A 247 27.16 -14.84 -34.61
CA GLY A 247 27.96 -15.60 -35.58
C GLY A 247 27.79 -17.12 -35.50
N SER A 248 27.10 -17.63 -34.48
CA SER A 248 26.82 -19.07 -34.36
C SER A 248 25.96 -19.57 -35.54
N PRO A 249 26.18 -20.80 -36.04
CA PRO A 249 25.41 -21.34 -37.15
C PRO A 249 23.96 -21.65 -36.74
N ILE A 250 23.01 -21.34 -37.63
CA ILE A 250 21.62 -21.76 -37.54
C ILE A 250 21.37 -22.78 -38.65
N ARG A 251 20.73 -23.90 -38.32
CA ARG A 251 20.36 -24.98 -39.27
C ARG A 251 21.52 -25.37 -40.20
N GLY A 252 22.68 -25.65 -39.62
CA GLY A 252 23.86 -26.07 -40.38
C GLY A 252 24.52 -24.97 -41.24
N GLY A 253 24.16 -23.69 -41.05
CA GLY A 253 24.75 -22.57 -41.77
C GLY A 253 23.80 -21.87 -42.74
N GLU A 254 22.51 -22.24 -42.78
CA GLU A 254 21.48 -21.52 -43.55
C GLU A 254 21.37 -20.04 -43.15
N ALA A 255 21.61 -19.74 -41.88
CA ALA A 255 21.63 -18.39 -41.36
C ALA A 255 22.70 -18.20 -40.28
N MET A 256 23.09 -16.95 -40.09
CA MET A 256 24.00 -16.54 -39.03
C MET A 256 23.20 -15.99 -37.85
N HIS A 257 23.46 -16.49 -36.64
CA HIS A 257 22.80 -16.02 -35.42
C HIS A 257 23.14 -14.56 -35.13
N THR A 258 22.13 -13.73 -34.80
CA THR A 258 22.27 -12.28 -34.56
C THR A 258 22.78 -11.93 -33.15
N GLY A 259 23.09 -12.93 -32.33
CA GLY A 259 23.58 -12.79 -30.96
C GLY A 259 22.47 -12.50 -29.94
N CYS A 260 22.88 -12.33 -28.68
CA CYS A 260 21.95 -12.23 -27.55
C CYS A 260 21.28 -10.84 -27.43
N ILE A 261 21.93 -9.77 -27.91
CA ILE A 261 21.47 -8.39 -27.70
C ILE A 261 20.05 -8.14 -28.23
N PRO A 262 19.66 -8.58 -29.44
CA PRO A 262 18.28 -8.45 -29.91
C PRO A 262 17.26 -9.11 -28.98
N PHE A 263 17.55 -10.29 -28.43
CA PHE A 263 16.68 -10.97 -27.47
C PHE A 263 16.62 -10.25 -26.12
N TYR A 264 17.73 -9.70 -25.65
CA TYR A 264 17.74 -8.92 -24.40
C TYR A 264 16.91 -7.65 -24.53
N LYS A 265 16.95 -6.99 -25.69
CA LYS A 265 16.05 -5.87 -25.99
C LYS A 265 14.59 -6.30 -26.10
N HIS A 266 14.31 -7.54 -26.49
CA HIS A 266 12.95 -8.07 -26.55
C HIS A 266 12.37 -8.40 -25.17
N PHE A 267 13.21 -8.78 -24.21
CA PHE A 267 12.80 -9.03 -22.83
C PHE A 267 12.49 -7.76 -22.03
N HIS A 268 12.87 -6.57 -22.52
CA HIS A 268 12.67 -5.27 -21.87
C HIS A 268 11.51 -4.47 -22.48
#